data_AF-A0A6P0RM06-F1
#
_entry.id   AF-A0A6P0RM06-F1
#
_cell.length_a   1.000
_cell.length_b   1.000
_cell.length_c   1.000
_cell.angle_alpha   90.00
_cell.angle_beta   90.00
_cell.angle_gamma   90.00
#
_symmetry.space_group_name_H-M   'P 1'
#
loop_
_entity.id
_entity.type
_entity.pdbx_description
1 polymer ?
#
loop_
_entity_poly.entity_id
_entity_poly.type
_entity_poly.pdbx_seq_one_letter_code
_entity_poly.pdbx_strand_id
1 'polypeptide(L)' 'MTFNNEINEVKIKPETRNHKGFFIEEGGYKLMTIDESGWALICLDDAVCHYVDPDNLEEAKELAEKSKTVEK' A
#
# COMPACT_ATOMS: atom_id res chain seq x y z
N MET A 1 22.46 -12.73 -7.39
CA MET A 1 21.67 -12.99 -6.17
C MET A 1 20.52 -12.02 -6.22
N THR A 2 19.37 -12.53 -6.61
CA THR A 2 18.17 -11.75 -6.91
C THR A 2 17.54 -11.32 -5.60
N PHE A 3 17.55 -10.02 -5.32
CA PHE A 3 16.59 -9.45 -4.38
C PHE A 3 15.62 -8.65 -5.24
N ASN A 4 14.59 -9.33 -5.73
CA ASN A 4 13.36 -8.64 -6.11
C ASN A 4 12.84 -8.05 -4.80
N ASN A 5 13.34 -6.87 -4.45
CA ASN A 5 12.73 -6.06 -3.42
C ASN A 5 11.48 -5.51 -4.07
N GLU A 6 10.42 -6.33 -4.09
CA GLU A 6 9.07 -5.87 -4.35
C GLU A 6 8.77 -4.85 -3.26
N ILE A 7 9.12 -3.60 -3.53
CA ILE A 7 8.64 -2.48 -2.75
C ILE A 7 7.15 -2.50 -3.02
N ASN A 8 6.39 -3.06 -2.07
CA ASN A 8 4.93 -3.08 -2.09
C ASN A 8 4.45 -1.66 -1.78
N GLU A 9 4.79 -0.74 -2.68
CA GLU A 9 4.34 0.63 -2.66
C GLU A 9 2.84 0.58 -2.95
N VAL A 10 2.07 0.92 -1.93
CA VAL A 10 0.64 1.08 -2.02
C VAL A 10 0.36 2.57 -2.05
N LYS A 11 -0.55 2.96 -2.93
CA LYS A 11 -1.16 4.27 -2.89
C LYS A 11 -2.33 4.19 -1.95
N ILE A 12 -2.57 5.26 -1.22
CA ILE A 12 -3.75 5.37 -0.38
C ILE A 12 -4.67 6.43 -0.95
N LYS A 13 -5.97 6.16 -0.88
CA LYS A 13 -6.97 7.15 -1.29
C LYS A 13 -7.01 8.29 -0.28
N PRO A 14 -7.32 9.53 -0.69
CA PRO A 14 -7.47 10.66 0.24
C PRO A 14 -8.62 10.48 1.24
N GLU A 15 -9.53 9.55 0.99
CA GLU A 15 -10.59 9.14 1.93
C GLU A 15 -10.14 8.12 2.98
N THR A 16 -8.89 7.62 2.88
CA THR A 16 -8.32 6.65 3.81
C THR A 16 -8.13 7.28 5.18
N ARG A 17 -8.70 6.63 6.19
CA ARG A 17 -8.57 7.05 7.58
C ARG A 17 -7.68 6.08 8.33
N ASN A 18 -6.89 6.63 9.25
CA ASN A 18 -6.17 5.81 10.20
C ASN A 18 -7.08 5.31 11.32
N HIS A 19 -6.60 4.35 12.12
CA HIS A 19 -7.29 3.85 13.31
C HIS A 19 -7.69 4.95 14.33
N LYS A 20 -7.11 6.15 14.24
CA LYS A 20 -7.43 7.30 15.10
C LYS A 20 -8.52 8.20 14.50
N GLY A 21 -9.04 7.88 13.31
CA GLY A 21 -10.07 8.64 12.60
C GLY A 21 -9.56 9.86 11.83
N PHE A 22 -8.25 10.00 11.67
CA PHE A 22 -7.64 11.08 10.88
C PHE A 22 -7.42 10.63 9.45
N PHE A 23 -7.65 11.53 8.50
CA PHE A 23 -7.31 11.32 7.09
C PHE A 23 -5.80 11.26 6.93
N ILE A 24 -5.34 10.29 6.14
CA ILE A 24 -3.94 10.22 5.74
C ILE A 24 -3.79 10.91 4.39
N GLU A 25 -2.72 11.68 4.23
CA GLU A 25 -2.40 12.36 2.97
C GLU A 25 -2.13 11.34 1.86
N GLU A 26 -2.56 11.67 0.64
CA GLU A 26 -2.26 10.87 -0.54
C GLU A 26 -0.75 10.82 -0.79
N GLY A 27 -0.22 9.61 -1.03
CA GLY A 27 1.22 9.41 -1.18
C GLY A 27 1.58 7.97 -1.47
N GLY A 28 2.87 7.74 -1.75
CA GLY A 28 3.43 6.40 -1.84
C GLY A 28 3.80 5.91 -0.45
N TYR A 29 3.11 4.87 0.02
CA TYR A 29 3.41 4.23 1.29
C TYR A 29 3.86 2.80 1.05
N LYS A 30 4.69 2.25 1.92
CA LYS A 30 5.07 0.83 1.87
C LYS A 30 4.11 0.04 2.75
N LEU A 31 3.41 -0.92 2.16
CA LEU A 31 2.67 -1.91 2.93
C LEU A 31 3.65 -2.86 3.61
N MET A 32 3.70 -2.83 4.94
CA MET A 32 4.57 -3.70 5.74
C MET A 32 3.89 -5.03 6.03
N THR A 33 2.68 -4.98 6.59
CA THR A 33 1.93 -6.18 6.97
C THR A 33 0.45 -5.86 7.13
N ILE A 34 -0.39 -6.90 7.10
CA ILE A 34 -1.79 -6.82 7.51
C ILE A 34 -1.92 -7.62 8.81
N ASP A 35 -2.33 -6.95 9.87
CA ASP A 35 -2.60 -7.55 11.16
C ASP A 35 -3.85 -8.45 11.10
N GLU A 36 -3.88 -9.48 11.94
CA GLU A 36 -5.00 -10.43 12.06
C GLU A 36 -6.31 -9.77 12.49
N SER A 37 -6.21 -8.54 13.01
CA SER A 37 -7.34 -7.68 13.36
C SER A 37 -8.01 -7.03 12.16
N GLY A 38 -7.48 -7.23 10.94
CA GLY A 38 -8.00 -6.65 9.70
C GLY A 38 -7.45 -5.25 9.38
N TRP A 39 -6.34 -4.84 10.02
CA TRP A 39 -5.70 -3.54 9.80
C TRP A 39 -4.42 -3.70 8.99
N ALA A 40 -4.19 -2.83 8.02
CA ALA A 40 -2.95 -2.76 7.26
C ALA A 40 -1.98 -1.74 7.86
N LEU A 41 -0.76 -2.18 8.14
CA LEU A 41 0.33 -1.32 8.57
C LEU A 41 1.09 -0.82 7.34
N ILE A 42 0.94 0.47 7.06
CA ILE A 42 1.67 1.17 6.01
C ILE A 42 2.71 2.11 6.60
N CYS A 43 3.85 2.30 5.94
CA CYS A 43 4.88 3.23 6.38
C CYS A 43 5.25 4.19 5.25
N LEU A 44 5.23 5.50 5.53
CA LEU A 44 5.69 6.53 4.58
C LEU A 44 7.21 6.48 4.43
N ASP A 45 7.89 6.34 5.57
CA ASP A 45 9.33 6.14 5.73
C ASP A 45 9.59 5.10 6.82
N ASP A 46 10.84 4.72 7.05
CA ASP A 46 11.27 3.79 8.12
C ASP A 46 10.95 4.28 9.55
N ALA A 47 10.48 5.52 9.72
CA ALA A 47 10.16 6.13 11.02
C ALA A 47 8.66 6.44 11.24
N VAL A 48 7.85 6.50 10.17
CA VAL A 48 6.45 6.95 10.25
C VAL A 48 5.53 5.90 9.64
N CYS A 49 4.84 5.17 10.51
CA CYS A 49 3.88 4.13 10.12
C CYS A 49 2.47 4.44 10.63
N HIS A 50 1.49 4.05 9.83
CA HIS A 50 0.08 4.25 10.07
C HIS A 50 -0.69 2.95 9.86
N TYR A 51 -1.67 2.72 10.72
CA TYR A 51 -2.63 1.63 10.57
C TYR A 51 -3.86 2.15 9.84
N VAL A 52 -4.17 1.56 8.70
CA VAL A 52 -5.32 1.91 7.84
C VAL A 52 -6.10 0.66 7.44
N ASP A 53 -7.31 0.84 6.91
CA ASP A 53 -8.06 -0.25 6.33
C ASP A 53 -7.39 -0.77 5.04
N PRO A 54 -7.12 -2.09 4.91
CA PRO A 54 -6.54 -2.67 3.70
C PRO A 54 -7.40 -2.48 2.45
N ASP A 55 -8.71 -2.33 2.61
CA ASP A 55 -9.66 -2.12 1.50
C ASP A 55 -9.49 -0.72 0.85
N ASN A 56 -8.94 0.23 1.60
CA ASN A 56 -8.66 1.59 1.12
C ASN A 56 -7.24 1.74 0.53
N LEU A 57 -6.45 0.66 0.56
CA LEU A 57 -5.15 0.61 -0.09
C LEU A 57 -5.33 0.22 -1.55
N GLU A 58 -4.87 1.10 -2.44
CA GLU A 58 -4.72 0.76 -3.84
C GLU A 58 -3.29 0.23 -4.01
N GLU A 59 -3.16 -1.08 -4.25
CA GLU A 59 -1.90 -1.61 -4.74
C GLU A 59 -1.48 -0.74 -5.92
N ALA A 60 -0.27 -0.16 -5.90
CA ALA A 60 0.29 0.50 -7.07
C ALA A 60 0.70 -0.59 -8.07
N LYS A 61 -0.28 -1.35 -8.56
CA LYS A 61 -0.14 -2.34 -9.63
C LYS A 61 0.12 -1.68 -10.99
N GLU A 62 0.55 -0.43 -11.02
CA GLU A 62 0.96 0.28 -12.22
C GLU A 62 2.38 -0.09 -12.71
N LEU A 63 2.97 -1.20 -12.23
CA LEU A 63 4.09 -1.87 -12.92
C LEU A 63 3.85 -3.36 -13.23
N ALA A 64 2.71 -3.94 -12.83
CA ALA A 64 2.31 -5.29 -13.23
C ALA A 64 1.37 -5.32 -14.45
N GLU A 65 0.91 -4.17 -14.94
CA GLU A 65 0.11 -4.06 -16.17
C GLU A 65 0.94 -3.88 -17.45
N LYS A 66 2.25 -4.19 -17.44
CA LYS A 66 3.00 -4.45 -18.69
C LYS A 66 3.11 -5.94 -19.05
N SER A 67 2.40 -6.82 -18.33
CA SER A 67 2.38 -8.26 -18.60
C SER A 67 0.96 -8.83 -18.68
N LYS A 68 0.05 -8.12 -19.35
CA LYS A 68 -1.00 -8.77 -20.15
C LYS A 68 -1.00 -8.15 -21.55
N THR A 69 0.13 -8.35 -22.23
CA THR A 69 0.16 -8.31 -23.69
C THR A 69 -0.88 -9.29 -24.19
N VAL A 70 -1.90 -8.74 -24.85
CA VAL A 70 -2.61 -9.29 -26.00
C VAL A 70 -2.08 -10.66 -26.44
N GLU A 71 -2.88 -11.71 -26.26
CA GLU A 71 -2.84 -12.86 -27.15
C GLU A 71 -4.25 -13.05 -27.70
N LYS A 72 -4.38 -12.76 -28.99
CA LYS A 72 -5.55 -12.90 -29.84
C LYS A 72 -5.44 -14.20 -30.61
#